data_AF-A0A524L7Z8-F1
#
_entry.id   AF-A0A524L7Z8-F1
#
_cell.length_a   1.000
_cell.length_b   1.000
_cell.length_c   1.000
_cell.angle_alpha   90.00
_cell.angle_beta   90.00
_cell.angle_gamma   90.00
#
_symmetry.space_group_name_H-M   'P 1'
#
loop_
_entity.id
_entity.type
_entity.pdbx_description
1 polymer ?
#
loop_
_entity_poly.entity_id
_entity_poly.type
_entity_poly.pdbx_seq_one_letter_code
_entity_poly.pdbx_strand_id
1 'polypeptide(L)'
;KGFEEFYEMAKQRFGVKFIRGRVAEVMEGKKTGNLVIKVEDTESGKFRLIEHDLLVISPGVIPPEGMDTLAKKIGIEQNEEGYIEISDSFSGPIVTKTPGVFVCGCADGPKDIPDSVSAGSAAAMKATIILSQGGT
;
A
#
# COMPACT_ATOMS: atom_id res chain seq x y z
N LYS A 1 6.52 -12.18 -5.98
CA LYS A 1 6.48 -13.55 -6.60
C LYS A 1 5.69 -14.46 -5.66
N GLY A 2 4.85 -15.36 -6.17
CA GLY A 2 4.08 -16.28 -5.33
C GLY A 2 2.66 -15.82 -4.96
N PHE A 3 2.20 -14.67 -5.48
CA PHE A 3 0.91 -14.09 -5.07
C PHE A 3 -0.28 -14.89 -5.58
N GLU A 4 -0.20 -15.38 -6.83
CA GLU A 4 -1.26 -16.19 -7.43
C GLU A 4 -1.34 -17.57 -6.76
N GLU A 5 -0.17 -18.18 -6.49
CA GLU A 5 -0.09 -19.45 -5.79
C GLU A 5 -0.63 -19.34 -4.36
N PHE A 6 -0.39 -18.21 -3.69
CA PHE A 6 -0.95 -17.94 -2.36
C PHE A 6 -2.48 -17.77 -2.42
N TYR A 7 -2.98 -17.05 -3.42
CA TYR A 7 -4.41 -16.87 -3.65
C TYR A 7 -5.13 -18.19 -3.92
N GLU A 8 -4.59 -19.03 -4.80
CA GLU A 8 -5.15 -20.35 -5.11
C GLU A 8 -5.06 -21.30 -3.91
N MET A 9 -3.96 -21.26 -3.15
CA MET A 9 -3.83 -22.02 -1.91
C MET A 9 -4.89 -21.60 -0.88
N ALA A 10 -5.18 -20.30 -0.73
CA ALA A 10 -6.21 -19.79 0.17
C ALA A 10 -7.60 -20.37 -0.16
N LYS A 11 -7.95 -20.43 -1.45
CA LYS A 11 -9.21 -21.04 -1.91
C LYS A 11 -9.23 -22.55 -1.68
N GLN A 12 -8.25 -23.26 -2.24
CA GLN A 12 -8.30 -24.71 -2.40
C GLN A 12 -8.01 -25.46 -1.10
N ARG A 13 -7.02 -24.98 -0.32
CA ARG A 13 -6.55 -25.66 0.89
C ARG A 13 -7.25 -25.16 2.15
N PHE A 14 -7.57 -23.88 2.23
CA PHE A 14 -8.12 -23.24 3.43
C PHE A 14 -9.61 -22.90 3.31
N GLY A 15 -10.22 -23.11 2.14
CA GLY A 15 -11.65 -22.88 1.93
C GLY A 15 -12.08 -21.41 2.00
N VAL A 16 -11.14 -20.47 1.79
CA VAL A 16 -11.45 -19.04 1.80
C VAL A 16 -12.36 -18.71 0.62
N LYS A 17 -13.48 -18.06 0.92
CA LYS A 17 -14.46 -17.61 -0.08
C LYS A 17 -14.15 -16.18 -0.50
N PHE A 18 -13.95 -15.98 -1.79
CA PHE A 18 -13.80 -14.65 -2.38
C PHE A 18 -15.11 -14.27 -3.07
N ILE A 19 -15.58 -13.05 -2.81
CA ILE A 19 -16.73 -12.47 -3.50
C ILE A 19 -16.23 -11.24 -4.22
N ARG A 20 -16.34 -11.24 -5.55
CA ARG A 20 -15.94 -10.08 -6.36
C ARG A 20 -17.03 -9.02 -6.27
N GLY A 21 -16.84 -8.09 -5.36
CA GLY A 21 -17.84 -7.07 -5.08
C GLY A 21 -17.34 -5.96 -4.18
N ARG A 22 -17.91 -4.77 -4.33
CA ARG A 22 -17.67 -3.66 -3.41
C ARG A 22 -18.73 -3.70 -2.31
N VAL A 23 -18.29 -3.61 -1.06
CA VAL A 23 -19.20 -3.45 0.07
C VAL A 23 -19.87 -2.08 -0.04
N ALA A 24 -21.20 -2.08 -0.03
CA ALA A 24 -22.02 -0.87 -0.09
C ALA A 24 -22.30 -0.32 1.32
N GLU A 25 -22.60 -1.21 2.27
CA GLU A 25 -23.02 -0.84 3.62
C GLU A 25 -22.73 -1.97 4.59
N VAL A 26 -22.45 -1.61 5.85
CA VAL A 26 -22.34 -2.54 6.98
C VAL A 26 -23.32 -2.06 8.04
N MET A 27 -24.22 -2.95 8.46
CA MET A 27 -25.28 -2.68 9.43
C MET A 27 -25.19 -3.67 10.59
N GLU A 28 -25.73 -3.29 11.76
CA GLU A 28 -25.90 -4.23 12.86
C GLU A 28 -27.24 -4.98 12.74
N GLY A 29 -27.19 -6.30 12.93
CA GLY A 29 -28.33 -7.20 12.90
C GLY A 29 -29.19 -7.02 14.14
N LYS A 30 -30.40 -6.46 13.97
CA LYS A 30 -31.33 -6.10 15.06
C LYS A 30 -31.70 -7.23 16.03
N LYS A 31 -31.50 -8.50 15.64
CA LYS A 31 -31.89 -9.68 16.45
C LYS A 31 -30.69 -10.43 17.03
N THR A 32 -29.54 -10.35 16.39
CA THR A 32 -28.34 -11.17 16.66
C THR A 32 -27.20 -10.35 17.24
N GLY A 33 -27.15 -9.04 16.99
CA GLY A 33 -25.99 -8.19 17.26
C GLY A 33 -24.84 -8.39 16.28
N ASN A 34 -25.01 -9.28 15.28
CA ASN A 34 -23.99 -9.58 14.28
C ASN A 34 -23.94 -8.51 13.18
N LEU A 35 -22.86 -8.49 12.40
CA LEU A 35 -22.70 -7.54 11.31
C LEU A 35 -23.32 -8.08 10.03
N VAL A 36 -24.20 -7.30 9.43
CA VAL A 36 -24.82 -7.56 8.13
C VAL A 36 -24.13 -6.71 7.07
N ILE A 37 -23.41 -7.37 6.17
CA ILE A 37 -22.64 -6.74 5.11
C ILE A 37 -23.45 -6.81 3.81
N LYS A 38 -23.75 -5.64 3.24
CA LYS A 38 -24.38 -5.52 1.92
C LYS A 38 -23.29 -5.36 0.86
N VAL A 39 -23.18 -6.35 -0.02
CA VAL A 39 -22.18 -6.37 -1.11
C VAL A 39 -22.87 -6.57 -2.45
N GLU A 40 -22.41 -5.83 -3.46
CA GLU A 40 -22.78 -6.10 -4.85
C GLU A 40 -21.89 -7.22 -5.39
N ASP A 41 -22.44 -8.41 -5.61
CA ASP A 41 -21.70 -9.49 -6.25
C ASP A 41 -21.76 -9.34 -7.77
N THR A 42 -20.64 -8.91 -8.35
CA THR A 42 -20.52 -8.62 -9.78
C THR A 42 -20.57 -9.85 -10.66
N GLU A 43 -20.31 -11.05 -10.11
CA GLU A 43 -20.40 -12.29 -10.89
C GLU A 43 -21.85 -12.74 -11.08
N SER A 44 -22.71 -12.49 -10.08
CA SER A 44 -24.14 -12.82 -10.15
C SER A 44 -25.04 -11.65 -10.53
N GLY A 45 -24.51 -10.42 -10.52
CA GLY A 45 -25.25 -9.18 -10.77
C GLY A 45 -26.29 -8.86 -9.68
N LYS A 46 -26.13 -9.41 -8.47
CA LYS A 46 -27.10 -9.30 -7.38
C LYS A 46 -26.46 -8.74 -6.11
N PHE A 47 -27.26 -8.03 -5.33
CA PHE A 47 -26.89 -7.69 -3.97
C PHE A 47 -27.01 -8.92 -3.07
N ARG A 48 -25.99 -9.15 -2.25
CA ARG A 48 -25.98 -10.15 -1.18
C ARG A 48 -25.95 -9.45 0.16
N LEU A 49 -26.74 -9.97 1.10
CA LEU A 49 -26.65 -9.64 2.52
C LEU A 49 -25.98 -10.83 3.21
N ILE A 50 -24.84 -10.60 3.83
CA ILE A 50 -24.03 -11.64 4.45
C ILE A 50 -23.84 -11.27 5.93
N GLU A 51 -24.21 -12.18 6.82
CA GLU A 51 -24.12 -11.98 8.26
C GLU A 51 -22.84 -12.65 8.80
N HIS A 52 -22.05 -11.90 9.56
CA HIS A 52 -20.80 -12.35 10.16
C HIS A 52 -20.64 -11.79 11.58
N ASP A 53 -19.98 -12.55 12.45
CA ASP A 53 -19.73 -12.15 13.85
C ASP A 53 -18.62 -11.09 13.95
N LEU A 54 -17.74 -11.01 12.95
CA LEU A 54 -16.63 -10.06 12.90
C LEU A 54 -16.38 -9.59 11.45
N LEU A 55 -16.14 -8.28 11.31
CA LEU A 55 -15.66 -7.66 10.08
C LEU A 55 -14.25 -7.14 10.29
N VAL A 56 -13.31 -7.61 9.47
CA VAL A 56 -11.94 -7.08 9.43
C VAL A 56 -11.83 -6.13 8.25
N ILE A 57 -11.44 -4.89 8.51
CA ILE A 57 -11.14 -3.89 7.48
C ILE A 57 -9.65 -4.01 7.15
N SER A 58 -9.32 -4.11 5.86
CA SER A 58 -7.96 -4.01 5.35
C SER A 58 -7.71 -2.58 4.88
N PRO A 59 -7.27 -1.64 5.76
CA PRO A 59 -7.09 -0.25 5.37
C PRO A 59 -5.95 -0.09 4.37
N GLY A 60 -6.02 0.97 3.56
CA GLY A 60 -4.90 1.40 2.75
C GLY A 60 -3.75 1.94 3.59
N VAL A 61 -2.55 1.95 3.01
CA VAL A 61 -1.40 2.66 3.58
C VAL A 61 -1.53 4.13 3.18
N ILE A 62 -1.19 5.03 4.11
CA ILE A 62 -1.13 6.49 3.89
C ILE A 62 0.18 7.03 4.47
N PRO A 63 0.65 8.23 4.06
CA PRO A 63 1.82 8.85 4.66
C PRO A 63 1.65 9.04 6.18
N PRO A 64 2.74 8.88 6.97
CA PRO A 64 2.66 9.05 8.42
C PRO A 64 2.45 10.51 8.81
N GLU A 65 1.91 10.73 10.01
CA GLU A 65 1.81 12.06 10.59
C GLU A 65 3.18 12.76 10.62
N GLY A 66 3.20 14.04 10.24
CA GLY A 66 4.43 14.83 10.20
C GLY A 66 5.26 14.70 8.91
N MET A 67 4.86 13.86 7.94
CA MET A 67 5.55 13.75 6.65
C MET A 67 5.67 15.10 5.94
N ASP A 68 4.60 15.91 5.90
CA ASP A 68 4.62 17.26 5.31
C ASP A 68 5.61 18.21 6.01
N THR A 69 5.69 18.13 7.34
CA THR A 69 6.65 18.94 8.11
C THR A 69 8.08 18.51 7.82
N LEU A 70 8.34 17.19 7.72
CA LEU A 70 9.64 16.66 7.36
C LEU A 70 10.03 17.12 5.95
N ALA A 71 9.14 16.93 4.98
CA ALA A 71 9.37 17.27 3.58
C ALA A 71 9.75 18.74 3.40
N LYS A 72 9.02 19.65 4.05
CA LYS A 72 9.32 21.09 4.07
C LYS A 72 10.67 21.41 4.70
N LYS A 73 11.03 20.75 5.80
CA LYS A 73 12.30 21.00 6.51
C LYS A 73 13.52 20.58 5.70
N ILE A 74 13.41 19.49 4.93
CA ILE A 74 14.52 18.96 4.13
C ILE A 74 14.46 19.40 2.66
N GLY A 75 13.44 20.16 2.27
CA GLY A 75 13.29 20.71 0.92
C GLY A 75 13.05 19.63 -0.14
N ILE A 76 12.18 18.65 0.15
CA ILE A 76 11.75 17.63 -0.83
C ILE A 76 10.29 17.82 -1.19
N GLU A 77 9.96 17.47 -2.43
CA GLU A 77 8.59 17.51 -2.95
C GLU A 77 7.78 16.28 -2.52
N GLN A 78 6.47 16.45 -2.44
CA GLN A 78 5.51 15.38 -2.24
C GLN A 78 4.52 15.34 -3.41
N ASN A 79 3.98 14.17 -3.69
CA ASN A 79 2.90 13.98 -4.65
C ASN A 79 1.54 14.41 -4.07
N GLU A 80 0.49 14.37 -4.90
CA GLU A 80 -0.87 14.77 -4.51
C GLU A 80 -1.45 13.92 -3.34
N GLU A 81 -0.95 12.70 -3.16
CA GLU A 81 -1.34 11.80 -2.08
C GLU A 81 -0.51 11.99 -0.80
N GLY A 82 0.50 12.86 -0.82
CA GLY A 82 1.37 13.20 0.31
C GLY A 82 2.57 12.27 0.50
N TYR A 83 2.88 11.38 -0.45
CA TYR A 83 4.12 10.61 -0.46
C TYR A 83 5.26 11.43 -1.04
N ILE A 84 6.52 11.04 -0.78
CA ILE A 84 7.69 11.70 -1.34
C ILE A 84 7.70 11.50 -2.86
N GLU A 85 7.87 12.61 -3.59
CA GLU A 85 7.90 12.62 -5.04
C GLU A 85 9.24 12.08 -5.57
N ILE A 86 9.16 11.08 -6.45
CA ILE A 86 10.32 10.55 -7.18
C ILE A 86 10.52 11.30 -8.51
N SER A 87 11.76 11.35 -8.99
CA SER A 87 12.11 12.10 -10.21
C SER A 87 11.62 11.41 -11.48
N ASP A 88 11.75 10.09 -11.56
CA ASP A 88 11.36 9.29 -12.73
C ASP A 88 11.16 7.82 -12.34
N SER A 89 9.97 7.28 -12.61
CA SER A 89 9.60 5.92 -12.21
C SER A 89 10.37 4.82 -12.94
N PHE A 90 11.02 5.12 -14.06
CA PHE A 90 11.72 4.12 -14.88
C PHE A 90 13.23 4.07 -14.59
N SER A 91 13.90 5.21 -14.68
CA SER A 91 15.35 5.36 -14.58
C SER A 91 15.85 5.68 -13.17
N GLY A 92 14.97 6.19 -12.29
CA GLY A 92 15.33 6.62 -10.94
C GLY A 92 14.23 6.40 -9.91
N PRO A 93 13.72 5.16 -9.72
CA PRO A 93 12.57 4.86 -8.85
C PRO A 93 12.80 5.10 -7.34
N ILE A 94 13.96 5.64 -6.97
CA ILE A 94 14.38 5.96 -5.59
C ILE A 94 15.03 7.36 -5.49
N VAL A 95 15.15 8.06 -6.62
CA VAL A 95 15.81 9.36 -6.70
C VAL A 95 14.73 10.42 -6.56
N THR A 96 14.92 11.34 -5.62
CA THR A 96 14.02 12.49 -5.50
C THR A 96 14.46 13.60 -6.45
N LYS A 97 13.63 14.63 -6.62
CA LYS A 97 14.03 15.83 -7.39
C LYS A 97 15.13 16.65 -6.70
N THR A 98 15.38 16.41 -5.41
CA THR A 98 16.42 17.08 -4.63
C THR A 98 17.73 16.29 -4.74
N PRO A 99 18.80 16.86 -5.33
CA PRO A 99 20.08 16.17 -5.48
C PRO A 99 20.65 15.70 -4.15
N GLY A 100 21.16 14.47 -4.12
CA GLY A 100 21.71 13.86 -2.91
C GLY A 100 20.68 13.32 -1.92
N VAL A 101 19.37 13.49 -2.19
CA VAL A 101 18.30 12.93 -1.37
C VAL A 101 17.62 11.78 -2.11
N PHE A 102 17.53 10.64 -1.43
CA PHE A 102 16.94 9.40 -1.94
C PHE A 102 15.79 8.95 -1.04
N VAL A 103 14.87 8.19 -1.60
CA VAL A 103 13.70 7.63 -0.91
C VAL A 103 13.67 6.11 -1.02
N CYS A 104 13.18 5.46 0.03
CA CYS A 104 12.99 4.01 0.08
C CYS A 104 11.87 3.63 1.07
N GLY A 105 11.43 2.37 1.02
CA GLY A 105 10.33 1.89 1.88
C GLY A 105 9.01 2.56 1.50
N CYS A 106 7.99 2.58 2.36
CA CYS A 106 6.67 3.11 1.97
C CYS A 106 6.59 4.64 1.85
N ALA A 107 7.72 5.36 1.90
CA ALA A 107 7.74 6.82 1.91
C ALA A 107 7.39 7.44 0.54
N ASP A 108 7.68 6.75 -0.56
CA ASP A 108 7.29 7.10 -1.95
C ASP A 108 5.99 6.41 -2.42
N GLY A 109 5.33 5.65 -1.55
CA GLY A 109 4.05 5.00 -1.86
C GLY A 109 3.90 3.58 -1.30
N PRO A 110 2.69 3.00 -1.33
CA PRO A 110 2.42 1.66 -0.81
C PRO A 110 3.21 0.59 -1.55
N LYS A 111 3.95 -0.25 -0.81
CA LYS A 111 4.76 -1.35 -1.37
C LYS A 111 4.89 -2.48 -0.35
N ASP A 112 5.27 -3.66 -0.84
CA ASP A 112 5.51 -4.80 0.04
C ASP A 112 6.92 -4.75 0.67
N ILE A 113 7.19 -5.71 1.55
CA ILE A 113 8.48 -5.79 2.26
C ILE A 113 9.64 -6.05 1.28
N PRO A 114 9.58 -7.05 0.38
CA PRO A 114 10.63 -7.25 -0.63
C PRO A 114 10.99 -6.00 -1.44
N ASP A 115 9.98 -5.27 -1.91
CA ASP A 115 10.18 -4.05 -2.70
C ASP A 115 10.78 -2.94 -1.83
N SER A 116 10.35 -2.81 -0.57
CA SER A 116 10.92 -1.88 0.41
C SER A 116 12.42 -2.16 0.67
N VAL A 117 12.79 -3.43 0.86
CA VAL A 117 14.17 -3.85 1.10
C VAL A 117 15.03 -3.60 -0.15
N SER A 118 14.49 -3.87 -1.32
CA SER A 118 15.17 -3.62 -2.60
C SER A 118 15.41 -2.13 -2.82
N ALA A 119 14.41 -1.29 -2.55
CA ALA A 119 14.53 0.17 -2.60
C ALA A 119 15.57 0.69 -1.61
N GLY A 120 15.59 0.17 -0.37
CA GLY A 120 16.59 0.55 0.63
C GLY A 120 18.02 0.22 0.19
N SER A 121 18.22 -0.96 -0.41
CA SER A 121 19.52 -1.36 -0.96
C SER A 121 19.96 -0.45 -2.12
N ALA A 122 19.03 -0.08 -3.01
CA ALA A 122 19.29 0.84 -4.11
C ALA A 122 19.65 2.25 -3.59
N ALA A 123 18.94 2.75 -2.58
CA ALA A 123 19.18 4.08 -2.01
C ALA A 123 20.58 4.14 -1.34
N ALA A 124 20.94 3.10 -0.59
CA ALA A 124 22.27 2.98 0.01
C ALA A 124 23.39 2.98 -1.04
N MET A 125 23.20 2.25 -2.15
CA MET A 125 24.16 2.23 -3.25
C MET A 125 24.33 3.62 -3.89
N LYS A 126 23.22 4.32 -4.19
CA LYS A 126 23.28 5.68 -4.76
C LYS A 126 23.96 6.68 -3.83
N ALA A 127 23.63 6.64 -2.54
CA ALA A 127 24.29 7.46 -1.53
C ALA A 127 25.80 7.17 -1.49
N THR A 128 26.19 5.90 -1.54
CA THR A 128 27.61 5.49 -1.55
C THR A 128 28.36 6.02 -2.78
N ILE A 129 27.74 6.00 -3.97
CA ILE A 129 28.36 6.56 -5.19
C ILE A 129 28.69 8.04 -5.00
N ILE A 130 27.75 8.84 -4.48
CA ILE A 130 27.98 10.26 -4.20
C ILE A 130 29.10 10.46 -3.18
N LEU A 131 29.07 9.71 -2.07
CA LEU A 131 30.09 9.80 -1.03
C LEU A 131 31.49 9.44 -1.55
N SER A 132 31.59 8.44 -2.43
CA SER A 132 32.87 8.01 -3.01
C SER A 132 33.50 9.04 -3.95
N GLN A 133 32.72 9.98 -4.48
CA GLN A 133 33.18 11.02 -5.40
C GLN A 133 33.60 12.32 -4.69
N GLY A 134 33.61 12.34 -3.34
CA GLY A 134 34.06 13.49 -2.54
C GLY A 134 32.95 14.24 -1.79
N GLY A 135 31.70 13.77 -1.86
CA GLY A 135 30.54 14.49 -1.33
C GLY A 135 30.09 15.61 -2.28
N THR A 136 28.77 15.85 -2.31
CA THR A 136 28.00 16.78 -3.17
C THR A 136 28.76 17.65 -4.17
#